data_AF-A0A961RLV8-F1
#
_entry.id   AF-A0A961RLV8-F1
#
_cell.length_a   1.000
_cell.length_b   1.000
_cell.length_c   1.000
_cell.angle_alpha   90.00
_cell.angle_beta   90.00
_cell.angle_gamma   90.00
#
_symmetry.space_group_name_H-M   'P 1'
#
loop_
_entity.id
_entity.type
_entity.pdbx_description
1 polymer ?
#
loop_
_entity_poly.entity_id
_entity_poly.type
_entity_poly.pdbx_seq_one_letter_code
_entity_poly.pdbx_strand_id
1 'polypeptide(L)' 'DNFIAQPTLALSTCPAFVDGGIAPRHVDLRPFVLTGSKGTRIVPGGLTRVAMKAGSLVVNSSQGGGTKDTWVLDD' A
#
# COMPACT_ATOMS: atom_id res chain seq x y z
N ASP A 1 -3.10 1.88 -28.56
CA ASP A 1 -1.80 1.62 -27.91
C ASP A 1 -1.62 2.35 -26.58
N ASN A 2 -2.53 2.17 -25.61
CA ASN A 2 -2.51 2.85 -24.29
C ASN A 2 -2.75 1.89 -23.11
N PHE A 3 -2.56 0.59 -23.33
CA PHE A 3 -2.79 -0.42 -22.31
C PHE A 3 -1.47 -1.11 -21.97
N ILE A 4 -1.30 -1.39 -20.68
CA ILE A 4 -0.26 -2.28 -20.19
C ILE A 4 -0.93 -3.47 -19.50
N ALA A 5 -0.26 -4.62 -19.51
CA ALA A 5 -0.68 -5.80 -18.78
C ALA A 5 0.48 -6.31 -17.93
N GLN A 6 0.15 -6.85 -16.76
CA GLN A 6 1.09 -7.49 -15.86
C GLN A 6 0.46 -8.78 -15.34
N PRO A 7 1.26 -9.82 -15.01
CA PRO A 7 0.74 -11.00 -14.34
C PRO A 7 0.05 -10.62 -13.03
N THR A 8 -1.04 -11.31 -12.70
CA THR A 8 -1.71 -11.12 -11.41
C THR A 8 -0.80 -11.64 -10.30
N LEU A 9 -0.31 -10.72 -9.47
CA LEU A 9 0.50 -11.06 -8.29
C LEU A 9 -0.41 -11.32 -7.09
N ALA A 10 -0.03 -12.28 -6.26
CA ALA A 10 -0.62 -12.46 -4.94
C ALA A 10 -0.10 -11.36 -4.00
N LEU A 11 -0.78 -10.21 -3.97
CA LEU A 11 -0.41 -9.11 -3.08
C LEU A 11 -0.50 -9.56 -1.62
N SER A 12 0.44 -9.10 -0.79
CA SER A 12 0.36 -9.31 0.66
C SER A 12 -0.90 -8.66 1.23
N THR A 13 -1.32 -9.17 2.39
CA THR A 13 -2.46 -8.62 3.13
C THR A 13 -2.04 -8.11 4.49
N CYS A 14 -2.76 -7.12 4.99
CA CYS A 14 -2.65 -6.61 6.36
C CYS A 14 -4.05 -6.70 7.01
N PRO A 15 -4.15 -6.96 8.33
CA PRO A 15 -5.41 -6.89 9.04
C PRO A 15 -6.09 -5.52 8.90
N ALA A 16 -7.35 -5.51 8.47
CA ALA A 16 -8.18 -4.32 8.39
C ALA A 16 -9.48 -4.53 9.16
N PHE A 17 -9.93 -3.47 9.84
CA PHE A 17 -11.23 -3.45 10.49
C PHE A 17 -12.30 -3.14 9.44
N VAL A 18 -13.26 -4.03 9.31
CA VAL A 18 -14.39 -3.96 8.38
C VAL A 18 -15.67 -4.30 9.14
N ASP A 19 -16.84 -4.16 8.50
CA ASP A 19 -18.14 -4.35 9.17
C ASP A 19 -18.29 -5.71 9.88
N GLY A 20 -17.65 -6.76 9.37
CA GLY A 20 -17.64 -8.10 9.96
C GLY A 20 -16.50 -8.39 10.95
N GLY A 21 -15.76 -7.38 11.40
CA GLY A 21 -14.61 -7.50 12.30
C GLY A 21 -13.26 -7.36 11.59
N ILE A 22 -12.24 -8.06 12.08
CA ILE A 22 -10.89 -8.01 11.51
C ILE A 22 -10.78 -9.02 10.37
N ALA A 23 -10.45 -8.55 9.17
CA ALA A 23 -10.25 -9.40 8.00
C ALA A 23 -9.01 -8.98 7.20
N PRO A 24 -8.35 -9.91 6.49
CA PRO A 24 -7.22 -9.57 5.63
C PRO A 24 -7.69 -8.69 4.46
N ARG A 25 -6.92 -7.64 4.15
CA ARG A 25 -7.09 -6.80 2.96
C ARG A 25 -5.75 -6.58 2.26
N HIS A 26 -5.77 -6.57 0.94
CA HIS A 26 -4.57 -6.32 0.15
C HIS A 26 -4.07 -4.90 0.38
N VAL A 27 -2.76 -4.78 0.49
CA VAL A 27 -2.09 -3.50 0.71
C VAL A 27 -1.02 -3.26 -0.33
N ASP A 28 -0.74 -1.99 -0.58
CA ASP A 28 0.50 -1.59 -1.23
C ASP A 28 1.21 -0.51 -0.41
N LEU A 29 2.51 -0.40 -0.64
CA LEU A 29 3.37 0.55 0.07
C LEU A 29 4.04 1.48 -0.94
N ARG A 30 3.93 2.78 -0.68
CA ARG A 30 4.64 3.82 -1.42
C ARG A 30 5.67 4.50 -0.50
N PRO A 31 6.95 4.04 -0.53
CA PRO A 31 8.03 4.76 0.13
C PRO A 31 8.41 6.02 -0.67
N PHE A 32 9.14 6.92 -0.02
CA PHE A 32 9.63 8.15 -0.65
C PHE A 32 11.15 8.20 -0.61
N VAL A 33 11.76 8.26 -1.80
CA VAL A 33 13.20 8.43 -1.99
C VAL A 33 13.47 9.92 -2.20
N LEU A 34 14.43 10.46 -1.44
CA LEU A 34 14.86 11.87 -1.51
C LEU A 34 16.29 11.93 -2.03
N THR A 35 16.48 12.63 -3.15
CA THR A 35 17.80 12.84 -3.77
C THR A 35 18.14 14.32 -3.76
N GLY A 36 19.35 14.66 -3.31
CA GLY A 36 19.84 16.03 -3.32
C GLY A 36 21.36 16.11 -3.27
N SER A 37 21.90 17.31 -3.00
CA SER A 37 23.35 17.57 -2.97
C SER A 37 24.12 16.71 -1.95
N LYS A 38 23.43 16.18 -0.94
CA LYS A 38 24.00 15.31 0.11
C LYS A 38 23.83 13.82 -0.17
N GLY A 39 23.40 13.45 -1.38
CA GLY A 39 23.17 12.06 -1.80
C GLY A 39 21.70 11.65 -1.81
N THR A 40 21.47 10.34 -1.88
CA THR A 40 20.16 9.70 -1.96
C THR A 40 19.83 9.01 -0.64
N ARG A 41 18.63 9.25 -0.10
CA ARG A 41 18.15 8.62 1.13
C ARG A 41 16.68 8.24 1.03
N ILE A 42 16.23 7.35 1.91
CA ILE A 42 14.82 6.95 2.06
C ILE A 42 14.31 7.43 3.41
N VAL A 43 13.07 7.88 3.47
CA VAL A 43 12.40 8.23 4.74
C VAL A 43 12.00 6.92 5.45
N PRO A 44 12.20 6.77 6.77
CA PRO A 44 11.74 5.60 7.52
C PRO A 44 10.21 5.62 7.67
N GLY A 45 9.51 5.31 6.58
CA GLY A 45 8.06 5.36 6.48
C GLY A 45 7.58 5.36 5.03
N GLY A 46 6.29 5.58 4.85
CA GLY A 46 5.66 5.63 3.55
C GLY A 46 4.15 5.71 3.64
N LEU A 47 3.52 5.86 2.48
CA LEU A 47 2.06 5.78 2.37
C LEU A 47 1.67 4.31 2.15
N THR A 48 0.99 3.70 3.12
CA THR A 48 0.35 2.40 2.92
C THR A 48 -1.09 2.63 2.46
N ARG A 49 -1.50 1.98 1.36
CA ARG A 49 -2.90 1.98 0.90
C ARG A 49 -3.49 0.59 1.06
N VAL A 50 -4.81 0.55 1.26
CA VAL A 50 -5.56 -0.67 1.56
C VAL A 50 -6.76 -0.79 0.64
N ALA A 51 -6.91 -1.93 -0.03
CA ALA A 51 -8.10 -2.25 -0.79
C ALA A 51 -9.22 -2.68 0.18
N MET A 52 -10.18 -1.80 0.50
CA MET A 52 -11.17 -2.09 1.55
C MET A 52 -12.21 -3.15 1.14
N LYS A 53 -12.46 -3.31 -0.16
CA LYS A 53 -13.35 -4.34 -0.70
C LYS A 53 -12.69 -5.72 -0.63
N ALA A 54 -13.41 -6.71 -0.10
CA ALA A 54 -12.94 -8.08 0.00
C ALA A 54 -12.50 -8.64 -1.37
N GLY A 55 -11.32 -9.25 -1.43
CA GLY A 55 -10.74 -9.82 -2.65
C GLY A 55 -10.29 -8.81 -3.72
N SER A 56 -10.45 -7.51 -3.49
CA SER A 56 -10.02 -6.48 -4.43
C SER A 56 -8.50 -6.29 -4.38
N LEU A 57 -7.87 -6.18 -5.54
CA LEU A 57 -6.48 -5.73 -5.70
C LEU A 57 -6.39 -4.21 -5.95
N VAL A 58 -7.54 -3.54 -6.06
CA VAL A 58 -7.59 -2.09 -6.33
C VAL A 58 -7.51 -1.31 -5.02
N VAL A 59 -6.36 -0.68 -4.81
CA VAL A 59 -6.04 0.17 -3.64
C VAL A 59 -6.25 1.67 -3.90
N ASN A 60 -6.79 2.05 -5.06
CA ASN A 60 -7.00 3.45 -5.41
C ASN A 60 -8.11 4.08 -4.55
N SER A 61 -7.84 5.27 -4.01
CA SER A 61 -8.77 6.00 -3.13
C SER A 61 -10.09 6.37 -3.83
N SER A 62 -10.06 6.63 -5.14
CA SER A 62 -11.28 6.90 -5.92
C SER A 62 -12.26 5.73 -6.00
N GLN A 63 -11.84 4.53 -5.60
CA GLN A 63 -12.65 3.30 -5.62
C GLN A 63 -12.73 2.62 -4.25
N GLY A 64 -12.68 3.41 -3.18
CA GLY A 64 -12.80 2.91 -1.81
C GLY A 64 -11.49 2.38 -1.22
N GLY A 65 -10.36 2.83 -1.73
CA GLY A 65 -9.05 2.61 -1.10
C GLY A 65 -8.92 3.41 0.20
N GLY A 66 -8.53 2.73 1.27
CA GLY A 66 -8.16 3.34 2.54
C GLY A 66 -6.65 3.57 2.64
N THR A 67 -6.21 4.21 3.72
CA THR A 67 -4.79 4.36 4.06
C THR A 67 -4.50 3.80 5.45
N LYS A 68 -3.25 3.42 5.67
CA LYS A 68 -2.72 3.02 6.98
C LYS A 68 -1.40 3.74 7.24
N ASP A 69 -1.09 3.92 8.51
CA ASP A 69 0.24 4.32 8.94
C ASP A 69 1.25 3.21 8.66
N THR A 70 2.50 3.59 8.37
CA THR A 70 3.60 2.65 8.05
C THR A 70 4.68 2.80 9.10
N TRP A 71 4.79 1.80 9.98
CA TRP A 71 5.82 1.80 11.01
C TRP A 71 7.07 1.06 10.52
N VAL A 72 8.20 1.77 10.51
CA VAL A 72 9.54 1.19 10.36
C VAL A 72 10.16 1.19 11.75
N LEU A 73 10.38 0.00 12.29
CA LEU A 73 10.97 -0.15 13.62
C LEU A 73 12.49 -0.02 13.52
N ASP A 74 13.09 0.54 14.57
CA ASP A 74 14.53 0.53 14.81
C ASP A 74 14.84 -0.50 15.91
N ASP A 75 16.10 -0.91 16.01
CA ASP A 75 16.54 -1.92 17.00
C ASP A 75 16.59 -1.39 18.44
#